data_AF-D9QVT2-F1
#
_entry.id   AF-D9QVT2-F1
#
_cell.length_a   1.000
_cell.length_b   1.000
_cell.length_c   1.000
_cell.angle_alpha   90.00
_cell.angle_beta   90.00
_cell.angle_gamma   90.00
#
_symmetry.space_group_name_H-M   'P 1'
#
loop_
_entity.id
_entity.type
_entity.pdbx_description
1 polymer ?
#
loop_
_entity_poly.entity_id
_entity_poly.type
_entity_poly.pdbx_seq_one_letter_code
_entity_poly.pdbx_strand_id
1 'polypeptide(L)'
;MFYLLLVVTFLVALISCYIVIKAFDEPIDNILSKIVTDDISKAWTKYIKFAIYVVGISGGVRIWEIEKYITAPSGPRENTKAIILTPERWTLEIYRTLIGSLKSIAWMLLMFFGFTLVAYVALKVFGKREV
;
A
#
# COMPACT_ATOMS: atom_id res chain seq x y z
N MET A 1 5.52 -21.75 -13.56
CA MET A 1 4.27 -21.59 -12.78
C MET A 1 4.45 -20.63 -11.61
N PHE A 2 5.41 -20.90 -10.71
CA PHE A 2 5.74 -20.00 -9.59
C PHE A 2 6.17 -18.59 -10.00
N TYR A 3 7.19 -18.47 -10.86
CA TYR A 3 7.68 -17.16 -11.33
C TYR A 3 6.60 -16.34 -12.04
N LEU A 4 5.69 -17.01 -12.75
CA LEU A 4 4.56 -16.36 -13.41
C LEU A 4 3.54 -15.81 -12.40
N LEU A 5 3.24 -16.54 -11.32
CA LEU A 5 2.42 -16.03 -10.23
C LEU A 5 3.07 -14.80 -9.58
N LEU A 6 4.37 -14.86 -9.28
CA LEU A 6 5.11 -13.75 -8.67
C LEU A 6 5.08 -12.49 -9.54
N VAL A 7 5.35 -12.64 -10.85
CA VAL A 7 5.29 -11.52 -11.79
C VAL A 7 3.87 -10.94 -11.84
N VAL A 8 2.85 -11.78 -11.87
CA VAL A 8 1.46 -11.31 -11.97
C VAL A 8 1.01 -10.63 -10.68
N THR A 9 1.30 -11.18 -9.50
CA THR A 9 0.97 -10.54 -8.23
C THR A 9 1.72 -9.21 -8.07
N PHE A 10 2.99 -9.16 -8.46
CA PHE A 10 3.75 -7.91 -8.49
C PHE A 10 3.11 -6.86 -9.41
N LEU A 11 2.73 -7.24 -10.64
CA LEU A 11 2.06 -6.35 -11.58
C LEU A 11 0.70 -5.88 -11.04
N VAL A 12 -0.08 -6.76 -10.42
CA VAL A 12 -1.35 -6.40 -9.79
C VAL A 12 -1.14 -5.38 -8.68
N ALA A 13 -0.15 -5.57 -7.81
CA ALA A 13 0.19 -4.61 -6.76
C ALA A 13 0.64 -3.26 -7.35
N LEU A 14 1.48 -3.28 -8.38
CA LEU A 14 1.99 -2.08 -9.04
C LEU A 14 0.86 -1.28 -9.71
N ILE A 15 -0.01 -1.95 -10.46
CA ILE A 15 -1.19 -1.34 -11.10
C ILE A 15 -2.11 -0.76 -10.03
N SER A 16 -2.33 -1.48 -8.93
CA SER A 16 -3.16 -1.00 -7.82
C SER A 16 -2.59 0.28 -7.20
N CYS A 17 -1.27 0.32 -6.94
CA CYS A 17 -0.59 1.52 -6.45
C CYS A 17 -0.75 2.69 -7.42
N TYR A 18 -0.55 2.45 -8.72
CA TYR A 18 -0.69 3.46 -9.76
C TYR A 18 -2.11 4.04 -9.82
N ILE A 19 -3.14 3.20 -9.76
CA ILE A 19 -4.55 3.63 -9.73
C ILE A 19 -4.80 4.51 -8.51
N VAL A 20 -4.34 4.11 -7.33
CA VAL A 20 -4.54 4.90 -6.10
C VAL A 20 -3.79 6.22 -6.16
N ILE A 21 -2.55 6.24 -6.63
CA ILE A 21 -1.78 7.49 -6.80
C ILE A 21 -2.52 8.44 -7.74
N LYS A 22 -3.02 7.95 -8.88
CA LYS A 22 -3.77 8.77 -9.82
C LYS A 22 -5.06 9.33 -9.21
N ALA A 23 -5.75 8.53 -8.39
CA ALA A 23 -6.99 8.95 -7.73
C ALA A 23 -6.76 9.98 -6.60
N PHE A 24 -5.61 9.93 -5.94
CA PHE A 24 -5.31 10.77 -4.77
C PHE A 24 -4.29 11.89 -5.03
N ASP A 25 -3.78 12.02 -6.25
CA ASP A 25 -2.75 13.01 -6.58
C ASP A 25 -3.19 14.45 -6.22
N GLU A 26 -4.32 14.88 -6.78
CA GLU A 26 -4.88 16.20 -6.55
C GLU A 26 -5.30 16.42 -5.07
N PRO A 27 -6.00 15.49 -4.40
CA PRO A 27 -6.27 15.60 -2.96
C PRO A 27 -5.03 15.77 -2.08
N ILE A 28 -3.95 15.03 -2.35
CA ILE A 28 -2.71 15.10 -1.56
C ILE A 28 -2.07 16.48 -1.73
N ASP A 29 -1.93 16.95 -2.97
CA ASP A 29 -1.29 18.23 -3.29
C ASP A 29 -2.08 19.43 -2.73
N ASN A 30 -3.42 19.39 -2.87
CA ASN A 30 -4.32 20.43 -2.34
C ASN A 30 -4.31 20.54 -0.81
N ILE A 31 -4.02 19.45 -0.11
CA ILE A 31 -3.98 19.45 1.36
C ILE A 31 -2.60 19.92 1.85
N LEU A 32 -1.51 19.46 1.22
CA LEU A 32 -0.15 19.86 1.60
C LEU A 32 0.11 21.35 1.37
N SER A 33 -0.35 21.89 0.24
CA SER A 33 -0.22 23.32 -0.10
C SER A 33 -0.92 24.26 0.87
N LYS A 34 -1.90 23.77 1.65
CA LYS A 34 -2.58 24.56 2.69
C LYS A 34 -1.82 24.62 4.02
N ILE A 35 -0.78 23.81 4.19
CA ILE A 35 -0.10 23.62 5.47
C ILE A 35 1.38 24.01 5.38
N VAL A 36 2.00 23.79 4.22
CA VAL A 36 3.42 24.06 4.00
C VAL A 36 3.61 24.91 2.74
N THR A 37 4.73 25.63 2.66
CA THR A 37 5.09 26.44 1.49
C THR A 37 5.19 25.61 0.22
N ASP A 38 4.93 26.23 -0.94
CA ASP A 38 4.77 25.55 -2.23
C ASP A 38 5.96 24.66 -2.64
N ASP A 39 7.20 25.09 -2.36
CA ASP A 39 8.41 24.33 -2.69
C ASP A 39 8.53 23.05 -1.87
N ILE A 40 8.20 23.13 -0.58
CA ILE A 40 8.24 22.00 0.33
C ILE A 40 7.06 21.08 0.05
N SER A 41 5.86 21.63 -0.20
CA SER A 41 4.65 20.87 -0.55
C SER A 41 4.90 19.91 -1.72
N LYS A 42 5.49 20.39 -2.83
CA LYS A 42 5.80 19.56 -4.00
C LYS A 42 6.77 18.41 -3.69
N ALA A 43 7.77 18.66 -2.84
CA ALA A 43 8.71 17.62 -2.42
C ALA A 43 8.01 16.53 -1.57
N TRP A 44 7.11 16.95 -0.67
CA TRP A 44 6.30 16.03 0.13
C TRP A 44 5.29 15.23 -0.70
N THR A 45 4.64 15.85 -1.68
CA THR A 45 3.75 15.14 -2.62
C THR A 45 4.50 14.02 -3.35
N LYS A 46 5.73 14.27 -3.82
CA LYS A 46 6.59 13.24 -4.42
C LYS A 46 6.95 12.13 -3.43
N TYR A 47 7.31 12.50 -2.19
CA TYR A 47 7.63 11.54 -1.15
C TYR A 47 6.44 10.63 -0.80
N ILE A 48 5.23 11.17 -0.71
CA ILE A 48 4.03 10.38 -0.41
C ILE A 48 3.70 9.44 -1.56
N LYS A 49 3.82 9.86 -2.82
CA LYS A 49 3.68 8.97 -3.98
C LYS A 49 4.67 7.80 -3.92
N PHE A 50 5.92 8.09 -3.60
CA PHE A 50 6.95 7.06 -3.39
C PHE A 50 6.56 6.11 -2.24
N ALA A 51 6.12 6.64 -1.10
CA ALA A 51 5.72 5.84 0.04
C ALA A 51 4.48 4.97 -0.26
N ILE A 52 3.52 5.44 -1.07
CA ILE A 52 2.38 4.63 -1.54
C ILE A 52 2.88 3.41 -2.31
N TYR A 53 3.85 3.56 -3.21
CA TYR A 53 4.42 2.42 -3.92
C TYR A 53 5.11 1.44 -2.98
N VAL A 54 5.97 1.92 -2.07
CA VAL A 54 6.70 1.07 -1.13
C VAL A 54 5.74 0.30 -0.23
N VAL A 55 4.79 1.00 0.39
CA VAL A 55 3.83 0.41 1.34
C VAL A 55 2.82 -0.50 0.64
N GLY A 56 2.33 -0.08 -0.54
CA GLY A 56 1.38 -0.86 -1.33
C GLY A 56 1.98 -2.16 -1.85
N ILE A 57 3.17 -2.11 -2.46
CA ILE A 57 3.85 -3.31 -2.96
C ILE A 57 4.24 -4.23 -1.80
N SER A 58 4.78 -3.69 -0.70
CA SER A 58 5.13 -4.49 0.49
C SER A 58 3.92 -5.11 1.17
N GLY A 59 2.76 -4.45 1.11
CA GLY A 59 1.50 -4.96 1.66
C GLY A 59 0.82 -6.03 0.81
N GLY A 60 0.97 -5.93 -0.51
CA GLY A 60 0.41 -6.85 -1.49
C GLY A 60 1.24 -8.12 -1.67
N VAL A 61 2.55 -7.97 -1.88
CA VAL A 61 3.45 -9.09 -2.22
C VAL A 61 3.89 -9.78 -0.93
N ARG A 62 3.16 -10.83 -0.54
CA ARG A 62 3.43 -11.59 0.70
C ARG A 62 4.44 -12.72 0.46
N ILE A 63 5.73 -12.38 0.48
CA ILE A 63 6.84 -13.33 0.26
C ILE A 63 6.77 -14.53 1.25
N TRP A 64 6.34 -14.32 2.49
CA TRP A 64 6.19 -15.37 3.51
C TRP A 64 5.14 -16.45 3.19
N GLU A 65 4.16 -16.15 2.34
CA GLU A 65 3.18 -17.16 1.90
C GLU A 65 3.66 -17.92 0.67
N ILE A 66 4.57 -17.31 -0.09
CA ILE A 66 5.21 -17.87 -1.26
C ILE A 66 6.23 -18.96 -0.84
N GLU A 67 6.92 -18.81 0.29
CA GLU A 67 7.81 -19.85 0.86
C GLU A 67 7.08 -21.15 1.23
N LYS A 68 5.78 -21.09 1.58
CA LYS A 68 4.98 -22.29 1.92
C LYS A 68 4.73 -23.22 0.72
N TYR A 69 5.00 -22.76 -0.49
CA TYR A 69 4.93 -23.57 -1.71
C TYR A 69 6.29 -24.22 -2.05
N ILE A 70 7.37 -23.83 -1.37
CA ILE A 70 8.73 -24.36 -1.54
C ILE A 70 9.09 -25.30 -0.37
N THR A 71 8.65 -24.96 0.86
CA THR A 71 8.98 -25.72 2.08
C THR A 71 7.84 -26.66 2.45
N ALA A 72 8.08 -27.98 2.38
CA ALA A 72 7.18 -28.97 2.99
C ALA A 72 7.04 -28.67 4.49
N PRO A 73 5.83 -28.69 5.08
CA PRO A 73 5.64 -28.32 6.47
C PRO A 73 6.44 -29.25 7.38
N SER A 74 7.55 -28.73 7.94
CA SER A 74 8.39 -29.42 8.91
C SER A 74 7.75 -29.32 10.31
N GLY A 75 6.58 -29.93 10.47
CA GLY A 75 5.87 -30.02 11.75
C GLY A 75 5.24 -31.40 11.92
N PRO A 76 4.87 -31.84 13.15
CA PRO A 76 4.50 -33.22 13.48
C PRO A 76 3.19 -33.74 12.87
N ARG A 77 2.67 -33.10 11.81
CA ARG A 77 1.45 -33.50 11.09
C ARG A 77 1.85 -33.98 9.69
N GLU A 78 2.25 -35.24 9.62
CA GLU A 78 2.72 -36.02 8.46
C GLU A 78 1.76 -36.14 7.25
N ASN A 79 0.73 -35.32 7.11
CA ASN A 79 -0.26 -35.46 6.02
C ASN A 79 -0.66 -34.15 5.35
N THR A 80 0.21 -33.15 5.30
CA THR A 80 -0.05 -31.96 4.48
C THR A 80 0.77 -32.07 3.20
N LYS A 81 0.18 -32.72 2.18
CA LYS A 81 0.73 -32.77 0.81
C LYS A 81 1.17 -31.37 0.39
N ALA A 82 2.33 -31.27 -0.26
CA ALA A 82 2.80 -30.04 -0.88
C ALA A 82 1.63 -29.37 -1.60
N ILE A 83 1.34 -28.12 -1.27
CA ILE A 83 0.20 -27.42 -1.83
C ILE A 83 0.42 -27.34 -3.34
N ILE A 84 -0.38 -28.10 -4.08
CA ILE A 84 -0.37 -28.05 -5.54
C ILE A 84 -0.93 -26.67 -5.93
N LEU A 85 -0.17 -25.92 -6.73
CA LEU A 85 -0.68 -24.72 -7.38
C LEU A 85 -1.75 -25.15 -8.40
N THR A 86 -3.01 -25.14 -7.98
CA THR A 86 -4.15 -25.30 -8.87
C THR A 86 -4.61 -23.93 -9.38
N PRO A 87 -5.29 -23.86 -10.55
CA PRO A 87 -5.79 -22.60 -11.12
C PRO A 87 -6.68 -21.80 -10.15
N GLU A 88 -7.44 -22.47 -9.28
CA GLU A 88 -8.33 -21.82 -8.30
C GLU A 88 -7.54 -21.05 -7.24
N ARG A 89 -6.36 -21.56 -6.83
CA ARG A 89 -5.47 -20.86 -5.88
C ARG A 89 -4.81 -19.64 -6.51
N TRP A 90 -4.60 -19.65 -7.82
CA TRP A 90 -4.00 -18.53 -8.55
C TRP A 90 -4.89 -17.27 -8.46
N THR A 91 -6.21 -17.46 -8.62
CA THR A 91 -7.21 -16.39 -8.45
C THR A 91 -7.22 -15.83 -7.02
N LEU A 92 -7.16 -16.69 -6.01
CA LEU A 92 -7.15 -16.26 -4.61
C LEU A 92 -5.90 -15.45 -4.27
N GLU A 93 -4.74 -15.81 -4.81
CA GLU A 93 -3.49 -15.10 -4.54
C GLU A 93 -3.50 -13.70 -5.19
N ILE A 94 -4.04 -13.57 -6.40
CA ILE A 94 -4.25 -12.27 -7.05
C ILE A 94 -5.19 -11.40 -6.23
N TYR A 95 -6.33 -11.94 -5.83
CA TYR A 95 -7.30 -11.22 -5.00
C TYR A 95 -6.68 -10.78 -3.67
N ARG A 96 -5.90 -11.65 -3.04
CA ARG A 96 -5.21 -11.36 -1.77
C ARG A 96 -4.15 -10.29 -1.92
N THR A 97 -3.40 -10.31 -3.02
CA THR A 97 -2.40 -9.30 -3.35
C THR A 97 -3.05 -7.94 -3.58
N LEU A 98 -4.15 -7.92 -4.34
CA LEU A 98 -4.94 -6.72 -4.61
C LEU A 98 -5.46 -6.10 -3.30
N ILE A 99 -6.19 -6.87 -2.50
CA ILE A 99 -6.78 -6.35 -1.24
C ILE A 99 -5.70 -6.04 -0.21
N GLY A 100 -4.59 -6.77 -0.19
CA GLY A 100 -3.43 -6.51 0.65
C GLY A 100 -2.80 -5.14 0.33
N SER A 101 -2.56 -4.87 -0.95
CA SER A 101 -2.02 -3.59 -1.43
C SER A 101 -2.95 -2.44 -1.07
N LEU A 102 -4.23 -2.56 -1.43
CA LEU A 102 -5.24 -1.54 -1.18
C LEU A 102 -5.39 -1.24 0.32
N LYS A 103 -5.44 -2.28 1.16
CA LYS A 103 -5.56 -2.11 2.61
C LYS A 103 -4.36 -1.39 3.21
N SER A 104 -3.13 -1.75 2.79
CA SER A 104 -1.92 -1.10 3.29
C SER A 104 -1.86 0.37 2.91
N ILE A 105 -2.20 0.70 1.65
CA ILE A 105 -2.28 2.09 1.20
C ILE A 105 -3.38 2.85 1.94
N ALA A 106 -4.55 2.22 2.15
CA ALA A 106 -5.66 2.85 2.87
C ALA A 106 -5.28 3.23 4.31
N TRP A 107 -4.61 2.34 5.06
CA TRP A 107 -4.12 2.66 6.40
C TRP A 107 -3.08 3.78 6.40
N MET A 108 -2.15 3.75 5.44
CA MET A 108 -1.15 4.81 5.29
C MET A 108 -1.80 6.17 5.03
N LEU A 109 -2.69 6.25 4.04
CA LEU A 109 -3.39 7.49 3.68
C LEU A 109 -4.31 7.96 4.79
N LEU A 110 -4.99 7.05 5.50
CA LEU A 110 -5.82 7.39 6.65
C LEU A 110 -4.99 8.07 7.75
N MET A 111 -3.84 7.49 8.11
CA MET A 111 -2.92 8.10 9.09
C MET A 111 -2.41 9.44 8.59
N PHE A 112 -1.94 9.51 7.33
CA PHE A 112 -1.45 10.75 6.74
C PHE A 112 -2.50 11.87 6.77
N PHE A 113 -3.71 11.63 6.24
CA PHE A 113 -4.78 12.62 6.25
C PHE A 113 -5.24 12.97 7.66
N GLY A 114 -5.25 11.99 8.58
CA GLY A 114 -5.55 12.22 10.00
C GLY A 114 -4.60 13.24 10.63
N PHE A 115 -3.29 13.01 10.52
CA PHE A 115 -2.28 13.95 11.03
C PHE A 115 -2.36 15.31 10.35
N THR A 116 -2.58 15.31 9.04
CA THR A 116 -2.63 16.53 8.23
C THR A 116 -3.84 17.39 8.58
N LEU A 117 -4.99 16.77 8.86
CA LEU A 117 -6.19 17.46 9.33
C LEU A 117 -5.99 18.07 10.72
N VAL A 118 -5.34 17.35 11.64
CA VAL A 118 -5.00 17.89 12.96
C VAL A 118 -4.08 19.11 12.84
N ALA A 119 -3.03 19.03 12.01
CA ALA A 119 -2.13 20.14 11.75
C ALA A 119 -2.86 21.35 11.16
N TYR A 120 -3.74 21.14 10.18
CA TYR A 120 -4.55 22.21 9.59
C TYR A 120 -5.47 22.89 10.61
N VAL A 121 -6.16 22.10 11.45
CA VAL A 121 -7.02 22.66 12.51
C VAL A 121 -6.20 23.44 13.53
N ALA A 122 -5.05 22.92 13.95
CA ALA A 122 -4.15 23.63 14.86
C ALA A 122 -3.71 24.98 14.28
N LEU A 123 -3.20 25.00 13.04
CA LEU A 123 -2.80 26.24 12.36
C LEU A 123 -3.94 27.26 12.29
N LYS A 124 -5.16 26.80 12.00
CA LYS A 124 -6.34 27.68 11.91
C LYS A 124 -6.78 28.24 13.26
N VAL A 125 -6.65 27.47 14.34
CA VAL A 125 -7.03 27.90 15.70
C VAL A 125 -5.98 28.82 16.31
N PHE A 126 -4.69 28.50 16.17
CA PHE A 126 -3.61 29.31 16.71
C PHE A 126 -3.33 30.56 15.86
N GLY A 127 -3.40 30.45 14.53
CA GLY A 127 -3.21 31.60 13.64
C GLY A 127 -4.31 32.66 13.75
N LYS A 128 -5.50 32.31 14.25
CA LYS A 128 -6.56 33.27 14.58
C LYS A 128 -6.35 34.03 15.90
N ARG A 129 -5.39 33.62 16.75
CA ARG A 129 -5.14 34.29 18.03
C ARG A 129 -4.12 35.43 17.94
N GLU A 130 -3.42 35.56 16.81
CA GLU A 130 -2.38 36.59 16.61
C GLU A 130 -2.86 37.79 15.77
N VAL A 131 -4.17 37.90 15.48
CA VAL A 131 -4.79 39.04 14.79
C VAL A 131 -5.80 39.72 15.68
#